data_AF-A0A024GJ02-F1
#
_entry.id   AF-A0A024GJ02-F1
#
_cell.length_a   1.000
_cell.length_b   1.000
_cell.length_c   1.000
_cell.angle_alpha   90.00
_cell.angle_beta   90.00
_cell.angle_gamma   90.00
#
_symmetry.space_group_name_H-M   'P 1'
#
loop_
_entity.id
_entity.type
_entity.pdbx_description
1 polymer ?
#
loop_
_entity_poly.entity_id
_entity_poly.type
_entity_poly.pdbx_seq_one_letter_code
_entity_poly.pdbx_strand_id
1 'polypeptide(L)'
;MLQPKSDLYGILGLEVGSSELQISRAYKKKSLLHHPDRGGDGKIFLFRYYRSNQARFAHSTLINTVKKFLELKNARDTLMDPKKKKSYDENAMKEVNARRKQREREREMDDKRRTMREELLRKERAFEVTHKSVRKKNEINALRERGISRQMELERKKKEQQEAYSTEKILRDAIAETSISKANRTITIKWEKRAYSHSDETLSLILRDYGEIESIRVRSSSAKVLFREASAASKAVRIEGHRDCWRSVSLQGHLVTDEDPSQPDNDPYTDQNAFEKNPGDIQILPLNPVSLEEHLAFEKKVLGKLHVFARNVDHLSENTTTSK
;
A
#
# COMPACT_ATOMS: atom_id res chain seq x y z
N MET A 1 -55.25 44.82 2.08
CA MET A 1 -53.92 44.43 1.55
C MET A 1 -53.10 45.71 1.39
N LEU A 2 -52.18 45.99 2.31
CA LEU A 2 -51.23 47.10 2.13
C LEU A 2 -50.20 46.66 1.09
N GLN A 3 -50.12 47.39 -0.02
CA GLN A 3 -49.03 47.28 -0.99
C GLN A 3 -47.68 47.40 -0.26
N PRO A 4 -46.59 46.76 -0.73
CA PRO A 4 -45.25 47.08 -0.22
C PRO A 4 -45.11 48.60 -0.27
N LYS A 5 -44.78 49.22 0.87
CA LYS A 5 -44.63 50.68 0.97
C LYS A 5 -43.43 51.06 0.12
N SER A 6 -43.67 51.27 -1.17
CA SER A 6 -42.71 51.87 -2.08
C SER A 6 -42.24 53.16 -1.47
N ASP A 7 -40.93 53.37 -1.43
CA ASP A 7 -40.35 54.57 -0.86
C ASP A 7 -40.93 55.80 -1.57
N LEU A 8 -41.64 56.66 -0.84
CA LEU A 8 -42.32 57.84 -1.38
C LEU A 8 -41.33 58.82 -2.03
N TYR A 9 -40.13 58.94 -1.46
CA TYR A 9 -39.04 59.72 -2.06
C TYR A 9 -38.53 59.05 -3.34
N GLY A 10 -38.31 57.73 -3.33
CA GLY A 10 -37.98 56.93 -4.51
C GLY A 10 -39.01 57.02 -5.65
N ILE A 11 -40.31 57.02 -5.35
CA ILE A 11 -41.38 57.20 -6.34
C ILE A 11 -41.26 58.56 -7.05
N LEU A 12 -40.93 59.63 -6.30
CA LEU A 12 -40.68 60.96 -6.87
C LEU A 12 -39.26 61.12 -7.43
N GLY A 13 -38.35 60.18 -7.18
CA GLY A 13 -36.95 60.24 -7.62
C GLY A 13 -36.17 61.34 -6.91
N LEU A 14 -36.46 61.52 -5.62
CA LEU A 14 -35.86 62.52 -4.76
C LEU A 14 -35.11 61.83 -3.61
N GLU A 15 -34.19 62.56 -2.98
CA GLU A 15 -33.54 62.14 -1.75
C GLU A 15 -34.39 62.51 -0.52
N VAL A 16 -34.20 61.75 0.56
CA VAL A 16 -34.82 62.02 1.87
C VAL A 16 -34.37 63.39 2.35
N GLY A 17 -35.31 64.26 2.71
CA GLY A 17 -35.01 65.63 3.13
C GLY A 17 -35.16 66.70 2.03
N SER A 18 -35.60 66.33 0.83
CA SER A 18 -35.92 67.30 -0.24
C SER A 18 -36.95 68.35 0.20
N SER A 19 -36.77 69.59 -0.29
CA SER A 19 -37.66 70.72 -0.04
C SER A 19 -39.04 70.53 -0.69
N GLU A 20 -40.08 71.14 -0.13
CA GLU A 20 -41.45 71.13 -0.68
C GLU A 20 -41.50 71.62 -2.13
N LEU A 21 -40.67 72.61 -2.48
CA LEU A 21 -40.54 73.11 -3.85
C LEU A 21 -39.99 72.03 -4.80
N GLN A 22 -39.02 71.24 -4.34
CA GLN A 22 -38.45 70.13 -5.12
C GLN A 22 -39.47 69.00 -5.28
N ILE A 23 -40.22 68.68 -4.22
CA ILE A 23 -41.32 67.71 -4.25
C ILE A 23 -42.39 68.13 -5.27
N SER A 24 -42.82 69.39 -5.24
CA SER A 24 -43.81 69.94 -6.18
C SER A 24 -43.33 69.90 -7.63
N ARG A 25 -42.07 70.30 -7.88
CA ARG A 25 -41.46 70.28 -9.22
C ARG A 25 -41.30 68.86 -9.75
N ALA A 26 -40.82 67.93 -8.93
CA ALA A 26 -40.65 66.52 -9.29
C ALA A 26 -42.01 65.85 -9.58
N TYR A 27 -43.02 66.10 -8.73
CA TYR A 27 -44.38 65.64 -8.96
C TYR A 27 -44.90 66.16 -10.30
N LYS A 28 -44.83 67.47 -10.56
CA LYS A 28 -45.32 68.08 -11.82
C LYS A 28 -44.66 67.44 -13.05
N LYS A 29 -43.34 67.20 -12.99
CA LYS A 29 -42.60 66.57 -14.10
C LYS A 29 -43.06 65.12 -14.33
N LYS A 30 -43.15 64.31 -13.26
CA LYS A 30 -43.53 62.89 -13.37
C LYS A 30 -45.02 62.66 -13.61
N SER A 31 -45.87 63.53 -13.06
CA SER A 31 -47.33 63.47 -13.23
C SER A 31 -47.72 63.74 -14.68
N LEU A 32 -47.00 64.64 -15.37
CA LEU A 32 -47.17 64.87 -16.81
C LEU A 32 -46.76 63.64 -17.63
N LEU A 33 -45.67 62.98 -17.25
CA LEU A 33 -45.19 61.76 -17.93
C LEU A 33 -46.14 60.57 -17.77
N HIS A 34 -46.88 60.49 -16.67
CA HIS A 34 -47.78 59.37 -16.38
C HIS A 34 -49.26 59.76 -16.36
N HIS A 35 -49.63 60.91 -16.94
CA HIS A 35 -51.01 61.39 -16.91
C HIS A 35 -51.91 60.51 -17.80
N PRO A 36 -53.08 60.05 -17.30
CA PRO A 36 -53.98 59.20 -18.10
C PRO A 36 -54.64 59.93 -19.28
N ASP A 37 -54.82 61.25 -19.17
CA ASP A 37 -55.52 62.07 -20.17
C ASP A 37 -54.57 62.79 -21.15
N ARG A 38 -53.31 63.06 -20.73
CA ARG A 38 -52.33 63.79 -21.54
C ARG A 38 -51.33 62.86 -22.24
N GLY A 39 -51.64 61.56 -22.29
CA GLY A 39 -50.87 60.55 -22.99
C GLY A 39 -49.50 60.33 -22.36
N GLY A 40 -49.44 59.73 -21.17
CA GLY A 40 -48.17 59.21 -20.66
C GLY A 40 -47.53 58.23 -21.65
N ASP A 41 -46.22 58.35 -21.86
CA ASP A 41 -45.39 57.74 -22.92
C ASP A 41 -46.08 57.68 -24.30
N GLY A 42 -45.55 58.38 -25.32
CA GLY A 42 -46.13 58.47 -26.68
C GLY A 42 -46.53 57.14 -27.38
N LYS A 43 -46.17 56.00 -26.79
CA LYS A 43 -46.64 54.65 -27.12
C LYS A 43 -48.14 54.42 -26.85
N ILE A 44 -48.75 55.05 -25.83
CA ILE A 44 -50.19 54.86 -25.52
C ILE A 44 -51.08 55.46 -26.61
N PHE A 45 -50.65 56.55 -27.24
CA PHE A 45 -51.40 57.20 -28.31
C PHE A 45 -51.44 56.35 -29.59
N LEU A 46 -50.30 55.77 -30.00
CA LEU A 46 -50.25 54.84 -31.15
C LEU A 46 -51.12 53.59 -30.92
N PHE A 47 -51.15 53.07 -29.70
CA PHE A 47 -51.91 51.84 -29.39
C PHE A 47 -53.43 51.98 -29.49
N ARG A 48 -53.98 53.18 -29.26
CA ARG A 48 -55.42 53.43 -29.38
C ARG A 48 -55.90 53.43 -30.85
N TYR A 49 -54.99 53.70 -31.79
CA TYR A 49 -55.32 53.88 -33.22
C TYR A 49 -55.29 52.57 -34.03
N TYR A 50 -54.43 51.60 -33.68
CA TYR A 50 -54.32 50.32 -34.39
C TYR A 50 -55.11 49.20 -33.69
N ARG A 51 -56.36 49.00 -34.12
CA ARG A 51 -57.43 48.23 -33.45
C ARG A 51 -57.29 46.70 -33.38
N SER A 52 -56.23 46.06 -33.88
CA SER A 52 -56.43 44.69 -34.42
C SER A 52 -55.69 43.51 -33.78
N ASN A 53 -54.98 43.61 -32.63
CA ASN A 53 -54.63 42.44 -31.76
C ASN A 53 -53.79 42.81 -30.52
N GLN A 54 -53.40 44.07 -30.35
CA GLN A 54 -52.56 44.55 -29.24
C GLN A 54 -53.35 45.22 -28.09
N ALA A 55 -54.64 44.92 -27.97
CA ALA A 55 -55.53 45.53 -26.97
C ALA A 55 -55.22 45.11 -25.52
N ARG A 56 -54.79 43.85 -25.30
CA ARG A 56 -54.43 43.34 -23.96
C ARG A 56 -53.19 44.03 -23.38
N PHE A 57 -52.18 44.29 -24.22
CA PHE A 57 -50.95 44.98 -23.83
C PHE A 57 -51.20 46.48 -23.57
N ALA A 58 -52.05 47.12 -24.39
CA ALA A 58 -52.47 48.51 -24.19
C ALA A 58 -53.25 48.69 -22.88
N HIS A 59 -54.15 47.76 -22.53
CA HIS A 59 -54.92 47.81 -21.29
C HIS A 59 -54.02 47.68 -20.04
N SER A 60 -53.08 46.74 -20.04
CA SER A 60 -52.09 46.58 -18.95
C SER A 60 -51.22 47.82 -18.79
N THR A 61 -50.75 48.40 -19.90
CA THR A 61 -49.94 49.62 -19.87
C THR A 61 -50.72 50.82 -19.33
N LEU A 62 -51.97 51.00 -19.76
CA LEU A 62 -52.86 52.04 -19.25
C LEU A 62 -53.12 51.87 -17.75
N ILE A 63 -53.46 50.66 -17.31
CA ILE A 63 -53.63 50.34 -15.89
C ILE A 63 -52.37 50.69 -15.10
N ASN A 64 -51.19 50.36 -15.62
CA ASN A 64 -49.92 50.67 -14.96
C ASN A 64 -49.63 52.18 -14.92
N THR A 65 -49.96 52.95 -15.97
CA THR A 65 -49.82 54.41 -15.94
C THR A 65 -50.76 55.06 -14.93
N VAL A 66 -52.02 54.62 -14.86
CA VAL A 66 -53.00 55.10 -13.88
C VAL A 66 -52.54 54.77 -12.46
N LYS A 67 -52.05 53.54 -12.23
CA LYS A 67 -51.48 53.14 -10.94
C LYS A 67 -50.29 54.01 -10.54
N LYS A 68 -49.33 54.21 -11.45
CA LYS A 68 -48.15 55.08 -11.23
C LYS A 68 -48.55 56.52 -10.92
N PHE A 69 -49.54 57.07 -11.65
CA PHE A 69 -50.05 58.41 -11.41
C PHE A 69 -50.69 58.53 -10.02
N LEU A 70 -51.47 57.53 -9.61
CA LEU A 70 -52.07 57.47 -8.30
C LEU A 70 -51.02 57.35 -7.19
N GLU A 71 -49.98 56.54 -7.40
CA GLU A 71 -48.83 56.44 -6.49
C GLU A 71 -48.07 57.76 -6.36
N LEU A 72 -47.81 58.45 -7.48
CA LEU A 72 -47.19 59.78 -7.50
C LEU A 72 -48.02 60.81 -6.76
N LYS A 73 -49.35 60.79 -6.95
CA LYS A 73 -50.29 61.66 -6.25
C LYS A 73 -50.25 61.39 -4.74
N ASN A 74 -50.35 60.12 -4.34
CA ASN A 74 -50.28 59.72 -2.94
C ASN A 74 -48.94 60.11 -2.28
N ALA A 75 -47.82 59.92 -2.97
CA ALA A 75 -46.50 60.34 -2.50
C ALA A 75 -46.42 61.85 -2.29
N ARG A 76 -46.90 62.65 -3.25
CA ARG A 76 -46.95 64.11 -3.12
C ARG A 76 -47.84 64.54 -1.95
N ASP A 77 -49.06 64.01 -1.86
CA ASP A 77 -50.02 64.39 -0.82
C ASP A 77 -49.50 64.05 0.59
N THR A 78 -48.79 62.92 0.73
CA THR A 78 -48.19 62.51 2.00
C THR A 78 -46.94 63.32 2.36
N LEU A 79 -46.12 63.70 1.38
CA LEU A 79 -44.88 64.47 1.59
C LEU A 79 -45.09 65.98 1.68
N MET A 80 -46.21 66.51 1.15
CA MET A 80 -46.61 67.91 1.30
C MET A 80 -47.19 68.21 2.68
N ASP A 81 -47.87 67.25 3.30
CA ASP A 81 -48.42 67.43 4.65
C ASP A 81 -47.31 67.25 5.70
N PRO A 82 -46.95 68.29 6.50
CA PRO A 82 -45.80 68.22 7.40
C PRO A 82 -45.94 67.14 8.49
N LYS A 83 -47.17 66.93 8.99
CA LYS A 83 -47.47 65.89 9.98
C LYS A 83 -47.29 64.48 9.40
N LYS A 84 -47.74 64.27 8.15
CA LYS A 84 -47.62 62.97 7.47
C LYS A 84 -46.16 62.70 7.08
N LYS A 85 -45.45 63.71 6.53
CA LYS A 85 -44.02 63.66 6.22
C LYS A 85 -43.19 63.24 7.44
N LYS A 86 -43.37 63.91 8.59
CA LYS A 86 -42.66 63.54 9.83
C LYS A 86 -42.91 62.09 10.24
N SER A 87 -44.16 61.64 10.24
CA SER A 87 -44.50 60.25 10.60
C SER A 87 -43.90 59.23 9.62
N TYR A 88 -43.81 59.60 8.34
CA TYR A 88 -43.19 58.77 7.31
C TYR A 88 -41.68 58.67 7.51
N ASP A 89 -41.01 59.81 7.70
CA ASP A 89 -39.57 59.89 7.93
C ASP A 89 -39.17 59.12 9.20
N GLU A 90 -39.93 59.25 10.30
CA GLU A 90 -39.72 58.49 11.54
C GLU A 90 -39.84 56.97 11.32
N ASN A 91 -40.82 56.53 10.53
CA ASN A 91 -41.02 55.11 10.24
C ASN A 91 -39.93 54.57 9.31
N ALA A 92 -39.51 55.34 8.32
CA ALA A 92 -38.40 55.00 7.43
C ALA A 92 -37.09 54.82 8.23
N MET A 93 -36.80 55.75 9.15
CA MET A 93 -35.64 55.63 10.04
C MET A 93 -35.70 54.41 10.97
N LYS A 94 -36.88 54.10 11.52
CA LYS A 94 -37.09 52.88 12.33
C LYS A 94 -36.83 51.62 11.53
N GLU A 95 -37.31 51.55 10.29
CA GLU A 95 -37.12 50.40 9.42
C GLU A 95 -35.65 50.20 9.04
N VAL A 96 -34.94 51.27 8.69
CA VAL A 96 -33.49 51.21 8.40
C VAL A 96 -32.72 50.71 9.62
N ASN A 97 -33.03 51.22 10.81
CA ASN A 97 -32.40 50.78 12.05
C ASN A 97 -32.74 49.32 12.40
N ALA A 98 -33.98 48.88 12.15
CA ALA A 98 -34.39 47.49 12.36
C ALA A 98 -33.64 46.54 11.41
N ARG A 99 -33.54 46.89 10.12
CA ARG A 99 -32.77 46.13 9.12
C ARG A 99 -31.29 46.08 9.46
N ARG A 100 -30.69 47.19 9.93
CA ARG A 100 -29.29 47.22 10.39
C ARG A 100 -29.07 46.25 11.55
N LYS A 101 -29.91 46.34 12.60
CA LYS A 101 -29.84 45.45 13.76
C LYS A 101 -30.06 43.99 13.39
N GLN A 102 -30.93 43.69 12.42
CA GLN A 102 -31.13 42.33 11.93
C GLN A 102 -29.87 41.79 11.24
N ARG A 103 -29.26 42.58 10.35
CA ARG A 103 -28.01 42.21 9.68
C ARG A 103 -26.87 41.97 10.67
N GLU A 104 -26.78 42.78 11.74
CA GLU A 104 -25.80 42.58 12.80
C GLU A 104 -26.01 41.24 13.52
N ARG A 105 -27.24 40.90 13.91
CA ARG A 105 -27.55 39.60 14.52
C ARG A 105 -27.25 38.42 13.60
N GLU A 106 -27.57 38.53 12.31
CA GLU A 106 -27.28 37.49 11.32
C GLU A 106 -25.76 37.30 11.18
N ARG A 107 -24.98 38.39 11.12
CA ARG A 107 -23.51 38.33 11.12
C ARG A 107 -22.96 37.65 12.37
N GLU A 108 -23.44 38.01 13.55
CA GLU A 108 -23.00 37.37 14.81
C GLU A 108 -23.31 35.87 14.84
N MET A 109 -24.48 35.47 14.34
CA MET A 109 -24.86 34.06 14.25
C MET A 109 -24.02 33.31 13.22
N ASP A 110 -23.70 33.94 12.09
CA ASP A 110 -22.83 33.36 11.08
C ASP A 110 -21.39 33.25 11.57
N ASP A 111 -20.89 34.22 12.34
CA ASP A 111 -19.59 34.13 13.00
C ASP A 111 -19.55 32.96 13.99
N LYS A 112 -20.57 32.80 14.83
CA LYS A 112 -20.69 31.65 15.75
C LYS A 112 -20.75 30.32 15.00
N ARG A 113 -21.49 30.24 13.90
CA ARG A 113 -21.57 29.05 13.05
C ARG A 113 -20.20 28.73 12.42
N ARG A 114 -19.49 29.76 11.96
CA ARG A 114 -18.14 29.63 11.42
C ARG A 114 -17.15 29.13 12.47
N THR A 115 -17.15 29.72 13.67
CA THR A 115 -16.24 29.27 14.75
C THR A 115 -16.53 27.82 15.16
N MET A 116 -17.79 27.41 15.28
CA MET A 116 -18.15 26.02 15.58
C MET A 116 -17.68 25.06 14.48
N ARG A 117 -17.87 25.43 13.21
CA ARG A 117 -17.41 24.63 12.08
C ARG A 117 -15.89 24.48 12.07
N GLU A 118 -15.15 25.56 12.31
CA GLU A 118 -13.69 25.55 12.37
C GLU A 118 -13.18 24.71 13.54
N GLU A 119 -13.82 24.79 14.71
CA GLU A 119 -13.45 23.99 15.88
C GLU A 119 -13.68 22.49 15.63
N LEU A 120 -14.82 22.12 15.02
CA LEU A 120 -15.10 20.74 14.64
C LEU A 120 -14.07 20.22 13.63
N LEU A 121 -13.81 20.97 12.56
CA LEU A 121 -12.80 20.60 11.55
C LEU A 121 -11.40 20.49 12.14
N ARG A 122 -11.06 21.30 13.16
CA ARG A 122 -9.80 21.18 13.89
C ARG A 122 -9.73 19.87 14.67
N LYS A 123 -10.81 19.52 15.39
CA LYS A 123 -10.91 18.27 16.17
C LYS A 123 -10.86 17.04 15.27
N GLU A 124 -11.57 17.05 14.15
CA GLU A 124 -11.58 15.96 13.16
C GLU A 124 -10.18 15.75 12.56
N ARG A 125 -9.50 16.81 12.13
CA ARG A 125 -8.12 16.70 11.62
C ARG A 125 -7.16 16.16 12.67
N ALA A 126 -7.26 16.64 13.91
CA ALA A 126 -6.41 16.14 14.99
C ALA A 126 -6.67 14.64 15.25
N PHE A 127 -7.93 14.23 15.29
CA PHE A 127 -8.30 12.82 15.45
C PHE A 127 -7.83 11.95 14.27
N GLU A 128 -7.97 12.43 13.04
CA GLU A 128 -7.55 11.66 11.86
C GLU A 128 -6.03 11.46 11.83
N VAL A 129 -5.25 12.48 12.21
CA VAL A 129 -3.79 12.39 12.30
C VAL A 129 -3.37 11.40 13.39
N THR A 130 -3.96 11.47 14.58
CA THR A 130 -3.63 10.55 15.68
C THR A 130 -4.06 9.12 15.33
N HIS A 131 -5.26 8.93 14.80
CA HIS A 131 -5.77 7.62 14.41
C HIS A 131 -4.95 6.98 13.29
N LYS A 132 -4.58 7.75 12.26
CA LYS A 132 -3.67 7.28 11.20
C LYS A 132 -2.29 6.92 11.76
N SER A 133 -1.75 7.71 12.69
CA SER A 133 -0.47 7.39 13.35
C SER A 133 -0.54 6.10 14.14
N VAL A 134 -1.60 5.90 14.94
CA VAL A 134 -1.81 4.68 15.73
C VAL A 134 -1.98 3.47 14.82
N ARG A 135 -2.79 3.56 13.76
CA ARG A 135 -2.92 2.48 12.77
C ARG A 135 -1.59 2.09 12.14
N LYS A 136 -0.82 3.07 11.66
CA LYS A 136 0.52 2.83 11.08
C LYS A 136 1.46 2.18 12.09
N LYS A 137 1.46 2.62 13.36
CA LYS A 137 2.27 2.01 14.42
C LYS A 137 1.89 0.55 14.67
N ASN A 138 0.59 0.25 14.71
CA ASN A 138 0.10 -1.11 14.90
C ASN A 138 0.45 -2.01 13.71
N GLU A 139 0.35 -1.50 12.48
CA GLU A 139 0.77 -2.21 11.26
C GLU A 139 2.29 -2.50 11.27
N ILE A 140 3.10 -1.52 11.65
CA ILE A 140 4.56 -1.70 11.79
C ILE A 140 4.89 -2.75 12.84
N ASN A 141 4.21 -2.73 13.99
CA ASN A 141 4.42 -3.72 15.05
C ASN A 141 4.01 -5.13 14.58
N ALA A 142 2.86 -5.27 13.92
CA ALA A 142 2.42 -6.54 13.36
C ALA A 142 3.41 -7.09 12.31
N LEU A 143 3.97 -6.22 11.47
CA LEU A 143 5.01 -6.61 10.51
C LEU A 143 6.31 -7.03 11.19
N ARG A 144 6.72 -6.33 12.27
CA ARG A 144 7.90 -6.71 13.08
C ARG A 144 7.71 -8.08 13.71
N GLU A 145 6.58 -8.33 14.35
CA GLU A 145 6.27 -9.64 14.95
C GLU A 145 6.27 -10.75 13.90
N ARG A 146 5.67 -10.50 12.73
CA ARG A 146 5.67 -11.48 11.62
C ARG A 146 7.08 -11.75 11.09
N GLY A 147 7.94 -10.72 11.03
CA GLY A 147 9.35 -10.85 10.66
C GLY A 147 10.13 -11.73 11.64
N ILE A 148 9.96 -11.47 12.95
CA ILE A 148 10.60 -12.24 14.03
C ILE A 148 10.14 -13.70 14.00
N SER A 149 8.83 -13.95 13.91
CA SER A 149 8.28 -15.31 13.85
C SER A 149 8.83 -16.12 12.67
N ARG A 150 8.99 -15.49 11.51
CA ARG A 150 9.58 -16.16 10.33
C ARG A 150 11.05 -16.49 10.54
N GLN A 151 11.83 -15.59 11.14
CA GLN A 151 13.23 -15.87 11.45
C GLN A 151 13.36 -17.03 12.44
N MET A 152 12.56 -17.04 13.51
CA MET A 152 12.57 -18.14 14.49
C MET A 152 12.17 -19.47 13.85
N GLU A 153 11.19 -19.50 12.94
CA GLU A 153 10.81 -20.73 12.24
C GLU A 153 11.95 -21.27 11.36
N LEU A 154 12.64 -20.38 10.64
CA LEU A 154 13.79 -20.75 9.80
C LEU A 154 14.95 -21.29 10.65
N GLU A 155 15.27 -20.64 11.77
CA GLU A 155 16.30 -21.12 12.70
C GLU A 155 15.93 -22.47 13.29
N ARG A 156 14.66 -22.67 13.70
CA ARG A 156 14.18 -23.96 14.19
C ARG A 156 14.35 -25.06 13.15
N LYS A 157 13.90 -24.81 11.90
CA LYS A 157 14.05 -25.77 10.79
C LYS A 157 15.52 -26.09 10.51
N LYS A 158 16.39 -25.07 10.54
CA LYS A 158 17.83 -25.27 10.34
C LYS A 158 18.44 -26.13 11.45
N LYS A 159 18.03 -25.89 12.70
CA LYS A 159 18.46 -26.69 13.85
C LYS A 159 17.97 -28.14 13.76
N GLU A 160 16.70 -28.35 13.41
CA GLU A 160 16.13 -29.69 13.19
C GLU A 160 16.85 -30.44 12.07
N GLN A 161 17.20 -29.76 10.97
CA GLN A 161 17.99 -30.37 9.88
C GLN A 161 19.41 -30.74 10.36
N GLN A 162 20.07 -29.89 11.13
CA GLN A 162 21.39 -30.18 11.70
C GLN A 162 21.34 -31.36 12.68
N GLU A 163 20.32 -31.39 13.55
CA GLU A 163 20.10 -32.49 14.49
C GLU A 163 19.81 -33.80 13.74
N ALA A 164 18.91 -33.78 12.75
CA ALA A 164 18.62 -34.95 11.91
C ALA A 164 19.88 -35.47 11.20
N TYR A 165 20.65 -34.59 10.57
CA TYR A 165 21.92 -34.94 9.93
C TYR A 165 22.91 -35.54 10.94
N SER A 166 23.02 -34.96 12.14
CA SER A 166 23.91 -35.49 13.18
C SER A 166 23.47 -36.89 13.65
N THR A 167 22.17 -37.11 13.83
CA THR A 167 21.64 -38.42 14.24
C THR A 167 21.82 -39.47 13.15
N GLU A 168 21.62 -39.11 11.89
CA GLU A 168 21.85 -40.00 10.74
C GLU A 168 23.33 -40.39 10.64
N LYS A 169 24.24 -39.42 10.84
CA LYS A 169 25.68 -39.69 10.88
C LYS A 169 26.04 -40.67 12.00
N ILE A 170 25.56 -40.43 13.23
CA ILE A 170 25.82 -41.33 14.38
C ILE A 170 25.28 -42.74 14.10
N LEU A 171 24.07 -42.87 13.52
CA LEU A 171 23.50 -44.17 13.17
C LEU A 171 24.33 -44.89 12.12
N ARG A 172 24.80 -44.17 11.08
CA ARG A 172 25.65 -44.72 10.02
C ARG A 172 26.97 -45.23 10.59
N ASP A 173 27.60 -44.45 11.46
CA ASP A 173 28.85 -44.82 12.12
C ASP A 173 28.64 -46.04 13.04
N ALA A 174 27.54 -46.10 13.80
CA ALA A 174 27.20 -47.27 14.63
C ALA A 174 26.90 -48.55 13.82
N ILE A 175 26.26 -48.42 12.65
CA ILE A 175 26.03 -49.55 11.73
C ILE A 175 27.37 -50.02 11.14
N ALA A 176 28.25 -49.09 10.77
CA ALA A 176 29.60 -49.41 10.28
C ALA A 176 30.42 -50.13 11.35
N GLU A 177 30.43 -49.65 12.60
CA GLU A 177 31.10 -50.30 13.73
C GLU A 177 30.54 -51.71 14.01
N THR A 178 29.21 -51.86 13.97
CA THR A 178 28.57 -53.17 14.14
C THR A 178 28.92 -54.13 13.00
N SER A 179 29.02 -53.63 11.77
CA SER A 179 29.43 -54.42 10.60
C SER A 179 30.89 -54.87 10.69
N ILE A 180 31.81 -53.96 11.06
CA ILE A 180 33.23 -54.26 11.30
C ILE A 180 33.37 -55.30 12.42
N SER A 181 32.59 -55.15 13.49
CA SER A 181 32.59 -56.09 14.62
C SER A 181 32.10 -57.49 14.24
N LYS A 182 31.12 -57.61 13.34
CA LYS A 182 30.66 -58.91 12.80
C LYS A 182 31.66 -59.52 11.83
N ALA A 183 32.32 -58.70 11.01
CA ALA A 183 33.36 -59.15 10.08
C ALA A 183 34.52 -59.80 10.85
N ASN A 184 35.06 -59.13 11.87
CA ASN A 184 36.18 -59.62 12.70
C ASN A 184 35.87 -60.91 13.50
N ARG A 185 34.61 -61.32 13.56
CA ARG A 185 34.13 -62.52 14.24
C ARG A 185 33.72 -63.65 13.30
N THR A 186 33.66 -63.39 11.99
CA THR A 186 33.20 -64.36 10.99
C THR A 186 34.37 -64.99 10.27
N ILE A 187 34.44 -66.32 10.28
CA ILE A 187 35.39 -67.10 9.47
C ILE A 187 34.68 -67.73 8.29
N THR A 188 35.38 -67.87 7.17
CA THR A 188 34.94 -68.62 5.99
C THR A 188 35.86 -69.82 5.80
N ILE A 189 35.29 -71.02 5.82
CA ILE A 189 35.99 -72.28 5.63
C ILE A 189 35.54 -72.86 4.29
N LYS A 190 36.49 -73.31 3.46
CA LYS A 190 36.22 -74.02 2.20
C LYS A 190 36.90 -75.37 2.22
N TRP A 191 36.22 -76.40 1.73
CA TRP A 191 36.75 -77.76 1.58
C TRP A 191 36.44 -78.34 0.20
N GLU A 192 37.09 -79.44 -0.15
CA GLU A 192 36.87 -80.10 -1.42
C GLU A 192 35.71 -81.10 -1.34
N LYS A 193 34.67 -80.88 -2.15
CA LYS A 193 33.43 -81.69 -2.18
C LYS A 193 33.67 -83.18 -2.47
N ARG A 194 34.82 -83.50 -3.09
CA ARG A 194 35.16 -84.88 -3.50
C ARG A 194 35.80 -85.68 -2.37
N ALA A 195 36.47 -85.03 -1.42
CA ALA A 195 37.26 -85.68 -0.39
C ALA A 195 36.59 -85.62 0.98
N TYR A 196 35.89 -84.52 1.30
CA TYR A 196 35.31 -84.31 2.63
C TYR A 196 33.90 -83.71 2.53
N SER A 197 33.02 -84.17 3.41
CA SER A 197 31.67 -83.64 3.59
C SER A 197 31.49 -83.27 5.05
N HIS A 198 31.34 -81.99 5.33
CA HIS A 198 31.14 -81.49 6.68
C HIS A 198 29.69 -80.98 6.82
N SER A 199 28.96 -81.57 7.76
CA SER A 199 27.66 -81.06 8.19
C SER A 199 27.85 -79.96 9.25
N ASP A 200 26.77 -79.25 9.54
CA ASP A 200 26.70 -78.25 10.60
C ASP A 200 27.20 -78.80 11.95
N GLU A 201 26.77 -80.02 12.29
CA GLU A 201 27.16 -80.71 13.52
C GLU A 201 28.67 -81.01 13.58
N THR A 202 29.26 -81.50 12.48
CA THR A 202 30.70 -81.78 12.42
C THR A 202 31.54 -80.50 12.61
N LEU A 203 31.12 -79.39 11.99
CA LEU A 203 31.80 -78.10 12.14
C LEU A 203 31.65 -77.53 13.54
N SER A 204 30.48 -77.71 14.15
CA SER A 204 30.23 -77.28 15.53
C SER A 204 31.14 -78.00 16.54
N LEU A 205 31.45 -79.29 16.32
CA LEU A 205 32.31 -80.08 17.20
C LEU A 205 33.77 -79.62 17.12
N ILE A 206 34.28 -79.41 15.89
CA ILE A 206 35.67 -79.00 15.66
C ILE A 206 35.89 -77.56 16.15
N LEU A 207 34.94 -76.66 15.84
CA LEU A 207 35.13 -75.24 16.07
C LEU A 207 34.79 -74.78 17.49
N ARG A 208 34.04 -75.59 18.26
CA ARG A 208 33.73 -75.31 19.66
C ARG A 208 34.96 -75.36 20.58
N ASP A 209 36.01 -76.10 20.19
CA ASP A 209 37.27 -76.13 20.94
C ASP A 209 37.98 -74.76 20.95
N TYR A 210 37.76 -73.95 19.91
CA TYR A 210 38.37 -72.63 19.78
C TYR A 210 37.52 -71.51 20.41
N GLY A 211 36.21 -71.71 20.58
CA GLY A 211 35.33 -70.77 21.26
C GLY A 211 33.84 -71.00 21.01
N GLU A 212 33.01 -70.19 21.68
CA GLU A 212 31.55 -70.25 21.56
C GLU A 212 31.08 -69.70 20.20
N ILE A 213 30.22 -70.47 19.53
CA ILE A 213 29.73 -70.19 18.18
C ILE A 213 28.34 -69.57 18.26
N GLU A 214 28.14 -68.44 17.58
CA GLU A 214 26.86 -67.73 17.54
C GLU A 214 25.97 -68.22 16.38
N SER A 215 26.56 -68.43 15.19
CA SER A 215 25.83 -69.03 14.07
C SER A 215 26.76 -69.72 13.07
N ILE A 216 26.26 -70.81 12.48
CA ILE A 216 26.94 -71.55 11.41
C ILE A 216 26.03 -71.57 10.18
N ARG A 217 26.59 -71.29 9.01
CA ARG A 217 25.89 -71.38 7.73
C ARG A 217 26.72 -72.20 6.75
N VAL A 218 26.27 -73.42 6.50
CA VAL A 218 26.90 -74.34 5.55
C VAL A 218 26.30 -74.19 4.15
N ARG A 219 27.15 -74.28 3.13
CA ARG A 219 26.82 -74.45 1.71
C ARG A 219 27.54 -75.69 1.19
N SER A 220 27.30 -76.07 -0.06
CA SER A 220 27.76 -77.34 -0.67
C SER A 220 29.24 -77.69 -0.48
N SER A 221 30.15 -76.71 -0.40
CA SER A 221 31.60 -76.94 -0.18
C SER A 221 32.26 -75.78 0.57
N SER A 222 31.48 -75.04 1.36
CA SER A 222 31.97 -73.89 2.13
C SER A 222 31.04 -73.60 3.30
N ALA A 223 31.59 -73.19 4.44
CA ALA A 223 30.84 -72.71 5.58
C ALA A 223 31.27 -71.31 6.00
N LYS A 224 30.31 -70.56 6.52
CA LYS A 224 30.58 -69.32 7.27
C LYS A 224 30.22 -69.56 8.73
N VAL A 225 31.13 -69.25 9.62
CA VAL A 225 30.97 -69.46 11.06
C VAL A 225 31.22 -68.14 11.76
N LEU A 226 30.23 -67.70 12.53
CA LEU A 226 30.29 -66.49 13.35
C LEU A 226 30.57 -66.90 14.79
N PHE A 227 31.69 -66.45 15.34
CA PHE A 227 32.04 -66.64 16.74
C PHE A 227 31.49 -65.51 17.61
N ARG A 228 31.25 -65.80 18.88
CA ARG A 228 30.88 -64.78 19.86
C ARG A 228 32.02 -63.77 20.10
N GLU A 229 33.26 -64.25 20.06
CA GLU A 229 34.47 -63.48 20.34
C GLU A 229 35.41 -63.40 19.11
N ALA A 230 36.00 -62.23 18.86
CA ALA A 230 36.93 -62.03 17.72
C ALA A 230 38.27 -62.77 17.90
N SER A 231 38.69 -62.97 19.15
CA SER A 231 39.91 -63.71 19.49
C SER A 231 39.78 -65.19 19.13
N ALA A 232 38.60 -65.80 19.36
CA ALA A 232 38.28 -67.18 18.99
C ALA A 232 38.31 -67.38 17.47
N ALA A 233 37.70 -66.46 16.71
CA ALA A 233 37.74 -66.49 15.24
C ALA A 233 39.18 -66.43 14.71
N SER A 234 40.01 -65.56 15.26
CA SER A 234 41.42 -65.42 14.87
C SER A 234 42.25 -66.66 15.22
N LYS A 235 42.02 -67.28 16.38
CA LYS A 235 42.69 -68.53 16.78
C LYS A 235 42.29 -69.70 15.87
N ALA A 236 40.99 -69.83 15.55
CA ALA A 236 40.50 -70.88 14.67
C ALA A 236 41.13 -70.81 13.27
N VAL A 237 41.22 -69.61 12.67
CA VAL A 237 41.89 -69.41 11.36
C VAL A 237 43.37 -69.81 11.43
N ARG A 238 44.08 -69.42 12.50
CA ARG A 238 45.51 -69.71 12.67
C ARG A 238 45.81 -71.19 12.84
N ILE A 239 44.92 -71.96 13.47
CA ILE A 239 45.16 -73.37 13.80
C ILE A 239 44.59 -74.29 12.71
N GLU A 240 43.32 -74.09 12.32
CA GLU A 240 42.66 -74.91 11.30
C GLU A 240 43.13 -74.58 9.88
N GLY A 241 43.73 -73.41 9.64
CA GLY A 241 44.33 -73.07 8.36
C GLY A 241 45.48 -74.00 7.92
N HIS A 242 46.06 -74.77 8.85
CA HIS A 242 47.17 -75.69 8.61
C HIS A 242 46.77 -77.17 8.54
N ARG A 243 45.46 -77.50 8.56
CA ARG A 243 45.01 -78.90 8.42
C ARG A 243 44.67 -79.25 6.97
N ASP A 244 45.07 -80.45 6.55
CA ASP A 244 44.86 -80.96 5.18
C ASP A 244 43.38 -81.21 4.81
N CYS A 245 42.48 -81.21 5.79
CA CYS A 245 41.04 -81.37 5.56
C CYS A 245 40.35 -80.11 5.01
N TRP A 246 41.05 -78.96 5.00
CA TRP A 246 40.51 -77.69 4.50
C TRP A 246 41.29 -77.20 3.28
N ARG A 247 40.56 -76.66 2.29
CA ARG A 247 41.18 -76.02 1.12
C ARG A 247 41.61 -74.58 1.43
N SER A 248 40.84 -73.86 2.26
CA SER A 248 41.19 -72.52 2.73
C SER A 248 40.33 -72.12 3.93
N VAL A 249 40.94 -71.50 4.94
CA VAL A 249 40.25 -70.87 6.06
C VAL A 249 40.66 -69.41 6.11
N SER A 250 39.71 -68.48 6.04
CA SER A 250 39.98 -67.04 6.06
C SER A 250 39.05 -66.27 6.98
N LEU A 251 39.57 -65.23 7.64
CA LEU A 251 38.76 -64.28 8.39
C LEU A 251 38.06 -63.32 7.42
N GLN A 252 36.76 -63.11 7.60
CA GLN A 252 35.99 -62.22 6.75
C GLN A 252 36.32 -60.76 7.11
N GLY A 253 37.09 -60.06 6.27
CA GLY A 253 37.41 -58.64 6.48
C GLY A 253 38.88 -58.31 6.76
N HIS A 254 39.82 -59.26 6.59
CA HIS A 254 41.23 -58.89 6.48
C HIS A 254 41.48 -58.25 5.11
N LEU A 255 41.20 -56.96 5.01
CA LEU A 255 41.86 -56.08 4.05
C LEU A 255 43.25 -55.82 4.65
N VAL A 256 44.31 -56.33 4.02
CA VAL A 256 45.64 -55.78 4.23
C VAL A 256 45.57 -54.36 3.68
N THR A 257 45.42 -53.38 4.55
CA THR A 257 45.61 -51.97 4.22
C THR A 257 47.11 -51.72 4.17
N ASP A 258 47.71 -51.93 3.00
CA ASP A 258 48.97 -51.28 2.65
C ASP A 258 48.63 -50.11 1.74
N GLU A 259 48.04 -49.04 2.29
CA GLU A 259 47.80 -47.80 1.54
C GLU A 259 48.13 -46.60 2.42
N ASP A 260 49.08 -45.83 1.90
CA ASP A 260 49.85 -44.72 2.44
C ASP A 260 48.95 -43.48 2.68
N PRO A 261 49.00 -42.80 3.85
CA PRO A 261 48.16 -41.65 4.13
C PRO A 261 48.77 -40.36 3.55
N SER A 262 48.75 -40.23 2.23
CA SER A 262 49.04 -38.95 1.58
C SER A 262 48.45 -38.83 0.18
N GLN A 263 47.15 -38.50 0.09
CA GLN A 263 46.65 -37.62 -0.97
C GLN A 263 45.23 -37.09 -0.66
N PRO A 264 44.91 -35.83 -1.01
CA PRO A 264 43.63 -35.20 -0.69
C PRO A 264 42.57 -35.51 -1.76
N ASP A 265 41.36 -35.80 -1.29
CA ASP A 265 40.17 -36.04 -2.10
C ASP A 265 39.77 -34.78 -2.89
N ASN A 266 39.74 -34.90 -4.22
CA ASN A 266 39.06 -33.96 -5.11
C ASN A 266 37.59 -34.38 -5.25
N ASP A 267 36.71 -33.47 -4.87
CA ASP A 267 35.25 -33.62 -4.85
C ASP A 267 34.66 -33.38 -6.28
N PRO A 268 33.96 -34.34 -6.91
CA PRO A 268 33.51 -34.20 -8.29
C PRO A 268 31.99 -33.94 -8.36
N TYR A 269 31.53 -32.74 -7.99
CA TYR A 269 30.21 -32.24 -8.40
C TYR A 269 30.23 -30.71 -8.55
N THR A 270 30.69 -30.25 -9.73
CA THR A 270 30.32 -28.92 -10.23
C THR A 270 29.56 -29.11 -11.54
N ASP A 271 28.25 -28.95 -11.43
CA ASP A 271 27.28 -29.07 -12.50
C ASP A 271 27.54 -28.01 -13.58
N GLN A 272 27.93 -28.47 -14.76
CA GLN A 272 28.06 -27.68 -15.98
C GLN A 272 26.80 -27.93 -16.83
N ASN A 273 25.86 -26.98 -16.84
CA ASN A 273 25.19 -26.46 -18.04
C ASN A 273 23.90 -25.72 -17.70
N ALA A 274 23.93 -24.39 -17.78
CA ALA A 274 22.75 -23.60 -18.11
C ALA A 274 23.13 -22.33 -18.88
N PHE A 275 22.88 -22.40 -20.20
CA PHE A 275 22.59 -21.30 -21.12
C PHE A 275 23.72 -20.37 -21.58
N GLU A 276 24.29 -20.75 -22.72
CA GLU A 276 24.80 -19.84 -23.75
C GLU A 276 23.71 -18.86 -24.21
N LYS A 277 23.89 -17.58 -23.89
CA LYS A 277 23.44 -16.46 -24.73
C LYS A 277 24.55 -15.41 -24.75
N ASN A 278 25.00 -15.08 -25.96
CA ASN A 278 26.01 -14.08 -26.28
C ASN A 278 25.84 -12.76 -25.48
N PRO A 279 26.90 -12.23 -24.84
CA PRO A 279 26.94 -10.84 -24.42
C PRO A 279 28.03 -10.11 -25.23
N GLY A 280 27.81 -9.96 -26.53
CA GLY A 280 28.37 -8.81 -27.23
C GLY A 280 27.53 -7.61 -26.83
N ASP A 281 28.15 -6.65 -26.14
CA ASP A 281 27.62 -5.30 -25.87
C ASP A 281 26.80 -5.08 -24.57
N ILE A 282 27.32 -5.55 -23.44
CA ILE A 282 26.98 -4.95 -22.13
C ILE A 282 28.28 -4.48 -21.48
N GLN A 283 28.55 -3.17 -21.54
CA GLN A 283 29.56 -2.55 -20.69
C GLN A 283 29.09 -2.66 -19.23
N ILE A 284 29.55 -3.70 -18.54
CA ILE A 284 29.39 -3.82 -17.09
C ILE A 284 30.27 -2.71 -16.49
N LEU A 285 29.63 -1.69 -15.93
CA LEU A 285 30.31 -0.62 -15.21
C LEU A 285 31.07 -1.24 -14.01
N PRO A 286 32.33 -0.86 -13.77
CA PRO A 286 33.10 -1.38 -12.66
C PRO A 286 32.40 -1.07 -11.33
N LEU A 287 32.23 -2.09 -10.48
CA LEU A 287 31.64 -2.02 -9.13
C LEU A 287 32.52 -1.26 -8.12
N ASN A 288 33.27 -0.25 -8.55
CA ASN A 288 33.96 0.62 -7.62
C ASN A 288 32.95 1.58 -6.99
N PRO A 289 32.90 1.72 -5.66
CA PRO A 289 32.05 2.72 -5.02
C PRO A 289 32.49 4.09 -5.52
N VAL A 290 31.63 4.75 -6.30
CA VAL A 290 31.84 6.12 -6.80
C VAL A 290 32.05 7.02 -5.59
N SER A 291 33.11 7.84 -5.63
CA SER A 291 33.41 8.77 -4.54
C SER A 291 32.22 9.71 -4.32
N LEU A 292 31.91 10.04 -3.06
CA LEU A 292 30.81 10.94 -2.70
C LEU A 292 30.92 12.29 -3.44
N GLU A 293 32.14 12.76 -3.67
CA GLU A 293 32.42 14.01 -4.38
C GLU A 293 32.05 13.93 -5.87
N GLU A 294 32.33 12.79 -6.51
CA GLU A 294 31.95 12.53 -7.90
C GLU A 294 30.43 12.40 -8.05
N HIS A 295 29.76 11.78 -7.07
CA HIS A 295 28.30 11.66 -7.05
C HIS A 295 27.63 13.04 -6.94
N LEU A 296 28.10 13.89 -6.02
CA LEU A 296 27.57 15.25 -5.85
C LEU A 296 27.84 16.14 -7.06
N ALA A 297 29.02 16.01 -7.68
CA ALA A 297 29.34 16.73 -8.92
C ALA A 297 28.42 16.31 -10.08
N PHE A 298 28.13 15.01 -10.17
CA PHE A 298 27.18 14.48 -11.15
C PHE A 298 25.76 14.98 -10.90
N GLU A 299 25.28 14.93 -9.65
CA GLU A 299 23.96 15.41 -9.26
C GLU A 299 23.78 16.89 -9.61
N LYS A 300 24.76 17.74 -9.28
CA LYS A 300 24.73 19.17 -9.61
C LYS A 300 24.65 19.42 -11.13
N LYS A 301 25.36 18.61 -11.92
CA LYS A 301 25.33 18.69 -13.39
C LYS A 301 23.97 18.26 -13.97
N VAL A 302 23.36 17.22 -13.40
CA VAL A 302 22.03 16.74 -13.82
C VAL A 302 20.94 17.75 -13.44
N LEU A 303 20.94 18.24 -12.20
CA LEU A 303 19.99 19.25 -11.74
C LEU A 303 20.10 20.56 -12.53
N GLY A 304 21.32 20.98 -12.88
CA GLY A 304 21.53 22.14 -13.76
C GLY A 304 20.89 21.96 -15.14
N LYS A 305 21.04 20.77 -15.75
CA LYS A 305 20.39 20.46 -17.04
C LYS A 305 18.87 20.41 -16.93
N LEU A 306 18.33 19.83 -15.86
CA LEU A 306 16.90 19.78 -15.60
C LEU A 306 16.30 21.18 -15.40
N HIS A 307 17.01 22.08 -14.73
CA HIS A 307 16.56 23.47 -14.58
C HIS A 307 16.54 24.23 -15.91
N VAL A 308 17.56 24.05 -16.75
CA VAL A 308 17.58 24.64 -18.09
C VAL A 308 16.45 24.08 -18.96
N PHE A 309 16.20 22.77 -18.87
CA PHE A 309 15.10 22.12 -19.57
C PHE A 309 13.74 22.63 -19.12
N ALA A 310 13.49 22.74 -17.80
CA ALA A 310 12.25 23.28 -17.25
C ALA A 310 12.01 24.74 -17.71
N ARG A 311 13.05 25.58 -17.67
CA ARG A 311 12.95 26.96 -18.14
C ARG A 311 12.60 27.05 -19.64
N ASN A 312 13.14 26.16 -20.46
CA ASN A 312 12.82 26.09 -21.88
C ASN A 312 11.39 25.60 -22.14
N VAL A 313 10.85 24.72 -21.30
CA VAL A 313 9.45 24.27 -21.35
C VAL A 313 8.49 25.40 -20.99
N ASP A 314 8.83 26.22 -19.99
CA ASP A 314 8.01 27.37 -19.59
C ASP A 314 7.94 28.42 -20.72
N HIS A 315 9.07 28.70 -21.39
CA HIS A 315 9.10 29.62 -22.55
C HIS A 315 8.35 29.11 -23.79
N LEU A 316 8.18 27.79 -23.95
CA LEU A 316 7.33 27.21 -25.02
C LEU A 316 5.84 27.32 -24.70
N SER A 317 5.46 27.40 -23.41
CA SER A 317 4.07 27.53 -22.98
C SER A 317 3.52 28.96 -23.12
N GLU A 318 4.37 29.99 -22.94
CA GLU A 318 3.98 31.40 -23.07
C GLU A 318 3.70 31.80 -24.54
N ASN A 319 4.43 31.25 -25.51
CA ASN A 319 4.25 31.60 -26.93
C ASN A 319 2.98 31.00 -27.58
N THR A 320 2.25 30.12 -26.89
CA THR A 320 0.99 29.52 -27.40
C THR A 320 -0.27 30.22 -26.89
N THR A 321 -0.16 31.14 -25.93
CA THR A 321 -1.31 31.86 -25.35
C THR A 321 -1.54 33.26 -25.92
N THR A 322 -0.65 33.76 -26.80
CA THR A 322 -0.78 35.11 -27.43
C THR A 322 -1.31 35.07 -28.88
N SER A 323 -1.76 33.92 -29.38
CA SER A 323 -2.42 33.82 -30.70
C SER A 323 -3.79 33.16 -30.58
N LYS A 324 -4.76 33.88 -29.99
CA LYS A 324 -6.19 33.65 -30.20
C LYS A 324 -6.95 34.98 -30.21
#